data_AF-A0A542E3K0-F1
#
_entry.id   AF-A0A542E3K0-F1
#
_cell.length_a   1.000
_cell.length_b   1.000
_cell.length_c   1.000
_cell.angle_alpha   90.00
_cell.angle_beta   90.00
_cell.angle_gamma   90.00
#
_symmetry.space_group_name_H-M   'P 1'
#
loop_
_entity.id
_entity.type
_entity.pdbx_description
1 polymer ?
#
loop_
_entity_poly.entity_id
_entity_poly.type
_entity_poly.pdbx_seq_one_letter_code
_entity_poly.pdbx_strand_id
1 'polypeptide(L)'
;MTPPAARPALERRGARVRVAPVQPGDEAPYRHAVELSRARMQEWNPVDPEGAAAALAHPGRDRHAFLVHALHPDPDAGHDLVGSVNVNSVVLGRLRGATLGYNAFDPYAGHGLFAEGLRLVVDLAFAPTTQGGLGLHRLEANVQPRNVRSAAVLRRLGFTREGFSPGYLWIAGPTGHESWRDHDRYAVLASEWPAAAYLQRRRRPVVALVNGLPGSGKTTLGRALADELGVPFLGKDLLKEGMADGLGEHGTAAGSARLGATASELLWSLLAASPGGGVVESVHLPGRDEAYVAAGLRRAGHDPADVPEVWCDLPPEVARERFEARARRGRRHPVHGPQQGLDAQWERWSTAAPLGLGPVLPVATGERLTPADLARLALAVRAVRA
;
A
#
# COMPACT_ATOMS: atom_id res chain seq x y z
N MET A 1 34.71 -21.78 -33.36
CA MET A 1 33.56 -21.67 -32.43
C MET A 1 34.06 -21.94 -31.03
N THR A 2 34.23 -20.90 -30.21
CA THR A 2 34.56 -21.05 -28.79
C THR A 2 33.33 -21.67 -28.10
N PRO A 3 33.47 -22.75 -27.30
CA PRO A 3 32.34 -23.28 -26.56
C PRO A 3 31.75 -22.19 -25.65
N PRO A 4 30.42 -22.13 -25.47
CA PRO A 4 29.82 -21.15 -24.57
C PRO A 4 30.42 -21.35 -23.18
N ALA A 5 30.90 -20.25 -22.57
CA ALA A 5 31.40 -20.27 -21.21
C ALA A 5 30.36 -20.91 -20.28
N ALA A 6 30.81 -21.84 -19.43
CA ALA A 6 29.95 -22.50 -18.46
C ALA A 6 29.22 -21.43 -17.63
N ARG A 7 27.90 -21.54 -17.52
CA ARG A 7 27.12 -20.63 -16.66
C ARG A 7 27.66 -20.74 -15.23
N PRO A 8 27.90 -19.62 -14.52
CA PRO A 8 28.31 -19.70 -13.13
C PRO A 8 27.24 -20.42 -12.31
N ALA A 9 27.66 -21.21 -11.33
CA ALA A 9 26.75 -21.94 -10.45
C ALA A 9 25.87 -20.97 -9.65
N LEU A 10 24.59 -21.33 -9.46
CA LEU A 10 23.62 -20.60 -8.65
C LEU A 10 23.87 -20.83 -7.16
N GLU A 11 25.09 -20.54 -6.70
CA GLU A 11 25.52 -20.73 -5.32
C GLU A 11 26.16 -19.46 -4.75
N ARG A 12 26.03 -19.27 -3.44
CA ARG A 12 26.71 -18.21 -2.70
C ARG A 12 27.12 -18.70 -1.33
N ARG A 13 28.25 -18.20 -0.84
CA ARG A 13 28.77 -18.47 0.50
C ARG A 13 28.80 -17.18 1.31
N GLY A 14 28.19 -17.22 2.48
CA GLY A 14 28.26 -16.16 3.49
C GLY A 14 29.35 -16.45 4.53
N ALA A 15 29.21 -15.82 5.69
CA ALA A 15 30.13 -16.00 6.81
C ALA A 15 29.86 -17.30 7.55
N ARG A 16 28.58 -17.67 7.72
CA ARG A 16 28.17 -18.84 8.54
C ARG A 16 27.39 -19.89 7.74
N VAL A 17 26.87 -19.52 6.57
CA VAL A 17 26.07 -20.42 5.73
C VAL A 17 26.52 -20.39 4.27
N ARG A 18 26.25 -21.46 3.53
CA ARG A 18 26.22 -21.46 2.05
C ARG A 18 24.81 -21.72 1.56
N VAL A 19 24.48 -21.19 0.39
CA VAL A 19 23.23 -21.48 -0.32
C VAL A 19 23.54 -22.07 -1.67
N ALA A 20 22.82 -23.13 -2.02
CA ALA A 20 22.96 -23.83 -3.30
C ALA A 20 21.61 -24.45 -3.71
N PRO A 21 21.39 -24.76 -4.99
CA PRO A 21 20.21 -25.49 -5.41
C PRO A 21 20.21 -26.91 -4.84
N VAL A 22 19.03 -27.46 -4.55
CA VAL A 22 18.86 -28.86 -4.10
C VAL A 22 19.63 -29.81 -5.03
N GLN A 23 20.36 -30.75 -4.44
CA GLN A 23 21.10 -31.82 -5.11
C GLN A 23 20.58 -33.21 -4.70
N PRO A 24 20.84 -34.28 -5.48
CA PRO A 24 20.42 -35.65 -5.13
C PRO A 24 20.85 -36.14 -3.75
N GLY A 25 21.98 -35.66 -3.24
CA GLY A 25 22.48 -36.03 -1.90
C GLY A 25 21.70 -35.41 -0.73
N ASP A 26 20.83 -34.43 -0.99
CA ASP A 26 20.17 -33.65 0.06
C ASP A 26 18.88 -34.30 0.58
N GLU A 27 18.34 -35.33 -0.08
CA GLU A 27 17.03 -35.91 0.25
C GLU A 27 16.95 -36.41 1.71
N ALA A 28 17.93 -37.22 2.14
CA ALA A 28 17.93 -37.77 3.50
C ALA A 28 18.16 -36.71 4.59
N PRO A 29 19.17 -35.81 4.48
CA PRO A 29 19.31 -34.68 5.40
C PRO A 29 18.08 -33.78 5.44
N TYR A 30 17.43 -33.53 4.30
CA TYR A 30 16.22 -32.72 4.21
C TYR A 30 15.05 -33.37 4.96
N ARG A 31 14.79 -34.65 4.69
CA ARG A 31 13.73 -35.41 5.38
C ARG A 31 13.91 -35.34 6.89
N HIS A 32 15.13 -35.56 7.37
CA HIS A 32 15.46 -35.49 8.79
C HIS A 32 15.23 -34.09 9.38
N ALA A 33 15.72 -33.04 8.71
CA ALA A 33 15.54 -31.65 9.15
C ALA A 33 14.06 -31.21 9.19
N VAL A 34 13.25 -31.63 8.22
CA VAL A 34 11.82 -31.35 8.17
C VAL A 34 11.07 -32.05 9.30
N GLU A 35 11.35 -33.33 9.53
CA GLU A 35 10.71 -34.09 10.61
C GLU A 35 11.07 -33.55 12.00
N LEU A 36 12.34 -33.22 12.22
CA LEU A 36 12.78 -32.57 13.47
C LEU A 36 12.04 -31.23 13.70
N SER A 37 11.69 -30.53 12.63
CA SER A 37 11.03 -29.21 12.66
C SER A 37 9.50 -29.28 12.63
N ARG A 38 8.90 -30.48 12.52
CA ARG A 38 7.47 -30.71 12.26
C ARG A 38 6.56 -29.88 13.15
N ALA A 39 6.78 -29.95 14.47
CA ALA A 39 5.93 -29.30 15.46
C ALA A 39 5.85 -27.78 15.27
N ARG A 40 6.96 -27.13 14.92
CA ARG A 40 6.99 -25.68 14.61
C ARG A 40 6.41 -25.39 13.24
N MET A 41 6.78 -26.17 12.22
CA MET A 41 6.42 -25.89 10.83
C MET A 41 4.93 -26.04 10.56
N GLN A 42 4.30 -27.08 11.12
CA GLN A 42 2.89 -27.40 10.89
C GLN A 42 1.91 -26.31 11.34
N GLU A 43 2.36 -25.39 12.22
CA GLU A 43 1.56 -24.24 12.62
C GLU A 43 1.29 -23.28 11.44
N TRP A 44 2.21 -23.24 10.47
CA TRP A 44 2.23 -22.21 9.41
C TRP A 44 2.20 -22.78 7.99
N ASN A 45 2.78 -23.97 7.79
CA ASN A 45 2.97 -24.58 6.48
C ASN A 45 2.73 -26.09 6.54
N PRO A 46 2.32 -26.73 5.43
CA PRO A 46 2.39 -28.17 5.29
C PRO A 46 3.79 -28.69 5.60
N VAL A 47 3.87 -29.80 6.32
CA VAL A 47 5.12 -30.50 6.60
C VAL A 47 5.30 -31.55 5.52
N ASP A 48 6.26 -31.32 4.62
CA ASP A 48 6.57 -32.17 3.48
C ASP A 48 8.03 -32.65 3.53
N PRO A 49 8.28 -33.85 4.09
CA PRO A 49 9.62 -34.43 4.16
C PRO A 49 10.18 -34.86 2.79
N GLU A 50 9.34 -34.98 1.77
CA GLU A 50 9.73 -35.39 0.40
C GLU A 50 9.97 -34.19 -0.53
N GLY A 51 9.88 -32.96 -0.01
CA GLY A 51 9.97 -31.74 -0.80
C GLY A 51 11.28 -31.59 -1.60
N ALA A 52 12.41 -32.10 -1.09
CA ALA A 52 13.68 -32.11 -1.83
C ALA A 52 13.63 -33.04 -3.06
N ALA A 53 13.13 -34.27 -2.89
CA ALA A 53 12.94 -35.21 -3.99
C ALA A 53 11.97 -34.66 -5.04
N ALA A 54 10.87 -34.04 -4.59
CA ALA A 54 9.90 -33.41 -5.48
C ALA A 54 10.51 -32.26 -6.31
N ALA A 55 11.39 -31.46 -5.71
CA ALA A 55 12.10 -30.37 -6.39
C ALA A 55 13.10 -30.90 -7.45
N LEU A 56 13.77 -32.02 -7.17
CA LEU A 56 14.69 -32.67 -8.11
C LEU A 56 13.95 -33.34 -9.28
N ALA A 57 12.78 -33.93 -9.01
CA ALA A 57 11.97 -34.59 -10.03
C ALA A 57 11.31 -33.61 -11.01
N HIS A 58 11.07 -32.37 -10.59
CA HIS A 58 10.39 -31.35 -11.39
C HIS A 58 11.20 -30.05 -11.51
N PRO A 59 12.38 -30.09 -12.15
CA PRO A 59 13.20 -28.90 -12.34
C PRO A 59 12.52 -27.95 -13.33
N GLY A 60 12.09 -26.78 -12.85
CA GLY A 60 11.44 -25.75 -13.65
C GLY A 60 12.36 -24.56 -13.95
N ARG A 61 12.11 -23.86 -15.05
CA ARG A 61 12.71 -22.52 -15.27
C ARG A 61 12.02 -21.43 -14.45
N ASP A 62 10.82 -21.73 -13.97
CA ASP A 62 9.94 -20.87 -13.21
C ASP A 62 10.01 -21.12 -11.69
N ARG A 63 10.79 -22.13 -11.27
CA ARG A 63 11.00 -22.51 -9.87
C ARG A 63 12.47 -22.82 -9.61
N HIS A 64 13.03 -22.22 -8.56
CA HIS A 64 14.35 -22.54 -8.04
C HIS A 64 14.26 -22.89 -6.56
N ALA A 65 14.63 -24.12 -6.20
CA ALA A 65 14.66 -24.58 -4.82
C ALA A 65 16.10 -24.52 -4.29
N PHE A 66 16.33 -23.70 -3.27
CA PHE A 66 17.63 -23.56 -2.61
C PHE A 66 17.59 -24.17 -1.21
N LEU A 67 18.71 -24.75 -0.81
CA LEU A 67 18.98 -25.13 0.58
C LEU A 67 20.01 -24.19 1.18
N VAL A 68 19.82 -23.89 2.46
CA VAL A 68 20.76 -23.13 3.29
C VAL A 68 21.52 -24.13 4.16
N HIS A 69 22.82 -24.27 3.97
CA HIS A 69 23.67 -25.17 4.75
C HIS A 69 24.51 -24.37 5.75
N ALA A 70 24.57 -24.82 6.99
CA ALA A 70 25.50 -24.33 7.99
C ALA A 70 26.93 -24.72 7.60
N LEU A 71 27.87 -23.79 7.70
CA LEU A 71 29.30 -24.08 7.48
C LEU A 71 29.92 -24.80 8.70
N HIS A 72 29.31 -24.62 9.87
CA HIS A 72 29.68 -25.27 11.13
C HIS A 72 28.40 -25.86 11.74
N PRO A 73 27.97 -27.05 11.26
CA PRO A 73 26.74 -27.67 11.74
C PRO A 73 26.89 -28.14 13.19
N ASP A 74 25.75 -28.21 13.88
CA ASP A 74 25.67 -28.84 15.20
C ASP A 74 25.91 -30.36 15.03
N PRO A 75 26.94 -30.95 15.67
CA PRO A 75 27.23 -32.37 15.57
C PRO A 75 26.05 -33.27 15.96
N ASP A 76 25.20 -32.82 16.89
CA ASP A 76 24.09 -33.59 17.42
C ASP A 76 22.82 -33.46 16.55
N ALA A 77 22.79 -32.50 15.61
CA ALA A 77 21.64 -32.31 14.72
C ALA A 77 21.50 -33.44 13.69
N GLY A 78 22.60 -34.07 13.27
CA GLY A 78 22.59 -35.08 12.21
C GLY A 78 22.32 -34.53 10.80
N HIS A 79 22.31 -33.20 10.61
CA HIS A 79 22.21 -32.53 9.32
C HIS A 79 22.82 -31.11 9.37
N ASP A 80 23.20 -30.55 8.23
CA ASP A 80 23.71 -29.17 8.11
C ASP A 80 22.65 -28.16 7.61
N LEU A 81 21.42 -28.61 7.35
CA LEU A 81 20.38 -27.78 6.75
C LEU A 81 19.76 -26.79 7.74
N VAL A 82 20.01 -25.50 7.52
CA VAL A 82 19.43 -24.37 8.25
C VAL A 82 18.00 -24.06 7.79
N GLY A 83 17.67 -24.36 6.54
CA GLY A 83 16.36 -24.09 5.97
C GLY A 83 16.32 -24.26 4.45
N SER A 84 15.13 -24.11 3.89
CA SER A 84 14.89 -24.09 2.45
C SER A 84 14.29 -22.76 2.01
N VAL A 85 14.65 -22.32 0.81
CA VAL A 85 14.11 -21.12 0.16
C VAL A 85 13.77 -21.44 -1.28
N ASN A 86 12.49 -21.33 -1.62
CA ASN A 86 11.96 -21.56 -2.95
C ASN A 86 11.63 -20.22 -3.59
N VAL A 87 12.25 -19.94 -4.74
CA VAL A 87 11.88 -18.85 -5.65
C VAL A 87 10.90 -19.44 -6.65
N ASN A 88 9.61 -19.17 -6.47
CA ASN A 88 8.49 -19.73 -7.23
C ASN A 88 7.90 -18.71 -8.20
N SER A 89 7.15 -19.21 -9.19
CA SER A 89 6.39 -18.38 -10.12
C SER A 89 7.26 -17.31 -10.77
N VAL A 90 8.47 -17.67 -11.18
CA VAL A 90 9.40 -16.75 -11.83
C VAL A 90 8.82 -16.34 -13.19
N VAL A 91 8.51 -15.06 -13.32
CA VAL A 91 8.03 -14.45 -14.55
C VAL A 91 9.06 -13.44 -15.04
N LEU A 92 9.65 -13.69 -16.20
CA LEU A 92 10.64 -12.79 -16.83
C LEU A 92 9.96 -11.69 -17.68
N GLY A 93 10.65 -11.17 -18.69
CA GLY A 93 10.11 -10.14 -19.59
C GLY A 93 9.98 -8.78 -18.92
N ARG A 94 8.75 -8.24 -18.87
CA ARG A 94 8.46 -6.91 -18.29
C ARG A 94 8.22 -6.95 -16.78
N LEU A 95 7.87 -8.12 -16.21
CA LEU A 95 7.68 -8.27 -14.77
C LEU A 95 9.02 -8.49 -14.06
N ARG A 96 9.80 -9.49 -14.52
CA ARG A 96 11.05 -9.93 -13.85
C ARG A 96 10.83 -10.13 -12.35
N GLY A 97 9.82 -10.89 -11.99
CA GLY A 97 9.36 -11.06 -10.61
C GLY A 97 9.20 -12.51 -10.21
N ALA A 98 9.21 -12.77 -8.91
CA ALA A 98 8.93 -14.08 -8.34
C ALA A 98 8.36 -13.98 -6.92
N THR A 99 7.80 -15.08 -6.43
CA THR A 99 7.35 -15.23 -5.04
C THR A 99 8.33 -16.13 -4.27
N LEU A 100 8.52 -15.85 -2.99
CA LEU A 100 9.35 -16.62 -2.08
C LEU A 100 8.48 -17.46 -1.16
N GLY A 101 8.79 -18.74 -1.05
CA GLY A 101 8.33 -19.63 0.03
C GLY A 101 9.52 -20.19 0.76
N TYR A 102 9.47 -20.30 2.08
CA TYR A 102 10.65 -20.74 2.84
C TYR A 102 10.28 -21.35 4.19
N ASN A 103 11.17 -22.21 4.68
CA ASN A 103 11.11 -22.82 6.00
C ASN A 103 12.49 -22.77 6.65
N ALA A 104 12.53 -22.48 7.96
CA ALA A 104 13.74 -22.61 8.77
C ALA A 104 13.66 -23.94 9.54
N PHE A 105 14.78 -24.65 9.62
CA PHE A 105 14.86 -25.95 10.26
C PHE A 105 15.53 -25.89 11.63
N ASP A 106 15.10 -26.76 12.53
CA ASP A 106 15.75 -27.02 13.79
C ASP A 106 17.07 -27.77 13.60
N PRO A 107 18.05 -27.61 14.50
CA PRO A 107 18.05 -26.71 15.66
C PRO A 107 18.45 -25.27 15.32
N TYR A 108 18.72 -24.96 14.04
CA TYR A 108 19.30 -23.68 13.62
C TYR A 108 18.33 -22.49 13.65
N ALA A 109 17.01 -22.75 13.65
CA ALA A 109 15.99 -21.72 13.73
C ALA A 109 16.20 -20.79 14.96
N GLY A 110 16.03 -19.49 14.76
CA GLY A 110 16.21 -18.48 15.83
C GLY A 110 17.64 -17.95 16.00
N HIS A 111 18.66 -18.59 15.41
CA HIS A 111 20.07 -18.21 15.58
C HIS A 111 20.60 -17.22 14.52
N GLY A 112 19.71 -16.71 13.65
CA GLY A 112 20.05 -15.75 12.61
C GLY A 112 20.75 -16.33 11.37
N LEU A 113 21.03 -17.64 11.34
CA LEU A 113 21.63 -18.32 10.17
C LEU A 113 20.67 -18.29 8.97
N PHE A 114 19.39 -18.55 9.21
CA PHE A 114 18.38 -18.54 8.13
C PHE A 114 18.25 -17.15 7.48
N ALA A 115 18.28 -16.07 8.26
CA ALA A 115 18.22 -14.71 7.72
C ALA A 115 19.42 -14.38 6.84
N GLU A 116 20.62 -14.86 7.21
CA GLU A 116 21.82 -14.76 6.37
C GLU A 116 21.65 -15.55 5.06
N GLY A 117 21.13 -16.78 5.13
CA GLY A 117 20.86 -17.61 3.95
C GLY A 117 19.84 -16.97 3.01
N LEU A 118 18.73 -16.48 3.55
CA LEU A 118 17.69 -15.79 2.77
C LEU A 118 18.26 -14.55 2.07
N ARG A 119 19.14 -13.78 2.73
CA ARG A 119 19.84 -12.65 2.10
C ARG A 119 20.65 -13.08 0.88
N LEU A 120 21.39 -14.20 0.97
CA LEU A 120 22.18 -14.73 -0.15
C LEU A 120 21.29 -15.22 -1.31
N VAL A 121 20.11 -15.77 -1.02
CA VAL A 121 19.16 -16.15 -2.08
C VAL A 121 18.58 -14.92 -2.77
N VAL A 122 18.29 -13.84 -2.03
CA VAL A 122 17.88 -12.56 -2.63
C VAL A 122 19.01 -11.96 -3.48
N ASP A 123 20.27 -12.03 -3.01
CA ASP A 123 21.45 -11.64 -3.80
C ASP A 123 21.50 -12.38 -5.14
N LEU A 124 21.32 -13.71 -5.13
CA LEU A 124 21.27 -14.53 -6.34
C LEU A 124 20.08 -14.18 -7.25
N ALA A 125 18.92 -13.93 -6.66
CA ALA A 125 17.71 -13.62 -7.41
C ALA A 125 17.85 -12.32 -8.21
N PHE A 126 18.45 -11.28 -7.62
CA PHE A 126 18.64 -9.98 -8.28
C PHE A 126 19.91 -9.89 -9.13
N ALA A 127 20.94 -10.69 -8.84
CA ALA A 127 22.16 -10.69 -9.63
C ALA A 127 21.86 -10.97 -11.13
N PRO A 128 22.52 -10.25 -12.06
CA PRO A 128 22.35 -10.48 -13.49
C PRO A 128 22.63 -11.94 -13.87
N THR A 129 21.93 -12.44 -14.89
CA THR A 129 22.15 -13.80 -15.41
C THR A 129 23.57 -14.01 -15.94
N THR A 130 24.23 -12.94 -16.40
CA THR A 130 25.64 -12.94 -16.81
C THR A 130 26.61 -13.15 -15.64
N GLN A 131 26.17 -12.92 -14.40
CA GLN A 131 26.94 -13.14 -13.17
C GLN A 131 26.43 -14.38 -12.38
N GLY A 132 25.66 -15.24 -13.05
CA GLY A 132 25.12 -16.47 -12.45
C GLY A 132 23.97 -16.23 -11.48
N GLY A 133 23.23 -15.13 -11.60
CA GLY A 133 21.99 -14.90 -10.88
C GLY A 133 20.74 -15.15 -11.73
N LEU A 134 19.56 -14.78 -11.21
CA LEU A 134 18.27 -14.94 -11.89
C LEU A 134 17.83 -13.71 -12.68
N GLY A 135 18.49 -12.55 -12.50
CA GLY A 135 18.18 -11.31 -13.20
C GLY A 135 16.79 -10.75 -12.90
N LEU A 136 16.25 -11.03 -11.72
CA LEU A 136 14.95 -10.53 -11.29
C LEU A 136 15.05 -9.07 -10.86
N HIS A 137 13.92 -8.39 -10.93
CA HIS A 137 13.69 -7.03 -10.45
C HIS A 137 12.90 -7.00 -9.15
N ARG A 138 12.02 -7.98 -8.90
CA ARG A 138 11.11 -7.96 -7.74
C ARG A 138 10.99 -9.34 -7.09
N LEU A 139 10.98 -9.36 -5.76
CA LEU A 139 10.61 -10.52 -4.97
C LEU A 139 9.46 -10.18 -4.03
N GLU A 140 8.49 -11.09 -3.93
CA GLU A 140 7.38 -11.02 -3.00
C GLU A 140 7.43 -12.19 -2.02
N ALA A 141 7.10 -11.96 -0.76
CA ALA A 141 6.90 -12.99 0.25
C ALA A 141 5.60 -12.72 1.00
N ASN A 142 4.76 -13.74 1.09
CA ASN A 142 3.42 -13.62 1.68
C ASN A 142 3.41 -14.34 3.02
N VAL A 143 2.97 -13.64 4.07
CA VAL A 143 3.09 -14.13 5.45
C VAL A 143 1.75 -14.00 6.18
N GLN A 144 1.30 -15.09 6.81
CA GLN A 144 0.13 -15.04 7.69
C GLN A 144 0.33 -13.97 8.78
N PRO A 145 -0.64 -13.07 9.06
CA PRO A 145 -0.45 -11.96 10.00
C PRO A 145 0.04 -12.36 11.41
N ARG A 146 -0.31 -13.57 11.87
CA ARG A 146 0.12 -14.10 13.17
C ARG A 146 1.55 -14.63 13.18
N ASN A 147 2.17 -14.85 12.03
CA ASN A 147 3.55 -15.32 11.92
C ASN A 147 4.55 -14.17 12.07
N VAL A 148 4.63 -13.64 13.29
CA VAL A 148 5.47 -12.48 13.63
C VAL A 148 6.96 -12.75 13.34
N ARG A 149 7.41 -14.00 13.49
CA ARG A 149 8.81 -14.39 13.23
C ARG A 149 9.17 -14.23 11.76
N SER A 150 8.35 -14.76 10.86
CA SER A 150 8.53 -14.63 9.41
C SER A 150 8.47 -13.16 8.97
N ALA A 151 7.47 -12.42 9.44
CA ALA A 151 7.36 -10.98 9.15
C ALA A 151 8.57 -10.18 9.67
N ALA A 152 9.12 -10.53 10.83
CA ALA A 152 10.32 -9.88 11.37
C ALA A 152 11.57 -10.15 10.54
N VAL A 153 11.74 -11.37 10.01
CA VAL A 153 12.85 -11.70 9.10
C VAL A 153 12.76 -10.84 7.84
N LEU A 154 11.60 -10.79 7.19
CA LEU A 154 11.40 -9.98 5.98
C LEU A 154 11.68 -8.49 6.23
N ARG A 155 11.13 -7.91 7.31
CA ARG A 155 11.38 -6.51 7.66
C ARG A 155 12.85 -6.23 7.95
N ARG A 156 13.57 -7.14 8.62
CA ARG A 156 15.01 -7.00 8.88
C ARG A 156 15.85 -7.04 7.60
N LEU A 157 15.40 -7.78 6.60
CA LEU A 157 16.00 -7.80 5.26
C LEU A 157 15.55 -6.62 4.38
N GLY A 158 14.68 -5.73 4.87
CA GLY A 158 14.23 -4.55 4.16
C GLY A 158 13.06 -4.79 3.18
N PHE A 159 12.40 -5.95 3.25
CA PHE A 159 11.12 -6.12 2.56
C PHE A 159 10.06 -5.22 3.20
N THR A 160 9.31 -4.53 2.34
CA THR A 160 8.24 -3.64 2.76
C THR A 160 6.87 -4.30 2.65
N ARG A 161 6.00 -4.09 3.64
CA ARG A 161 4.59 -4.51 3.57
C ARG A 161 3.83 -3.64 2.56
N GLU A 162 3.35 -4.23 1.47
CA GLU A 162 2.63 -3.51 0.41
C GLU A 162 1.11 -3.70 0.50
N GLY A 163 0.63 -4.80 1.09
CA GLY A 163 -0.81 -5.04 1.17
C GLY A 163 -1.21 -6.24 2.02
N PHE A 164 -2.49 -6.56 1.93
CA PHE A 164 -3.15 -7.67 2.61
C PHE A 164 -4.04 -8.40 1.60
N SER A 165 -4.05 -9.72 1.69
CA SER A 165 -4.87 -10.61 0.85
C SER A 165 -5.76 -11.44 1.78
N PRO A 166 -7.08 -11.15 1.86
CA PRO A 166 -7.99 -12.04 2.55
C PRO A 166 -8.12 -13.36 1.76
N GLY A 167 -8.15 -14.49 2.47
CA GLY A 167 -8.34 -15.82 1.88
C GLY A 167 -7.29 -16.21 0.83
N TYR A 168 -6.01 -15.96 1.10
CA TYR A 168 -4.92 -16.07 0.12
C TYR A 168 -4.48 -17.51 -0.19
N LEU A 169 -4.27 -18.34 0.84
CA LEU A 169 -3.81 -19.73 0.66
C LEU A 169 -4.69 -20.72 1.41
N TRP A 170 -5.00 -21.85 0.78
CA TRP A 170 -5.65 -23.00 1.41
C TRP A 170 -4.60 -23.82 2.16
N ILE A 171 -4.53 -23.64 3.48
CA ILE A 171 -3.54 -24.32 4.33
C ILE A 171 -4.14 -24.66 5.71
N ALA A 172 -3.67 -25.77 6.27
CA ALA A 172 -3.98 -26.16 7.64
C ALA A 172 -3.55 -25.06 8.62
N GLY A 173 -4.41 -24.80 9.61
CA GLY A 173 -4.04 -23.96 10.76
C GLY A 173 -3.46 -24.80 11.90
N PRO A 174 -3.19 -24.16 13.06
CA PRO A 174 -2.63 -24.84 14.23
C PRO A 174 -3.47 -26.02 14.74
N THR A 175 -4.77 -26.05 14.44
CA THR A 175 -5.69 -27.13 14.81
C THR A 175 -5.77 -28.27 13.77
N GLY A 176 -4.96 -28.21 12.71
CA GLY A 176 -5.00 -29.15 11.58
C GLY A 176 -6.13 -28.92 10.59
N HIS A 177 -7.10 -28.05 10.89
CA HIS A 177 -8.20 -27.73 9.98
C HIS A 177 -7.72 -26.85 8.83
N GLU A 178 -7.95 -27.31 7.59
CA GLU A 178 -7.65 -26.54 6.39
C GLU A 178 -8.68 -25.44 6.15
N SER A 179 -8.21 -24.25 5.84
CA SER A 179 -9.09 -23.18 5.38
C SER A 179 -8.28 -22.19 4.54
N TRP A 180 -8.98 -21.33 3.81
CA TRP A 180 -8.35 -20.14 3.26
C TRP A 180 -7.79 -19.28 4.40
N ARG A 181 -6.53 -18.88 4.29
CA ARG A 181 -5.80 -18.07 5.28
C ARG A 181 -5.36 -16.75 4.69
N ASP A 182 -5.55 -15.71 5.47
CA ASP A 182 -5.14 -14.35 5.12
C ASP A 182 -3.62 -14.19 5.16
N HIS A 183 -3.08 -13.34 4.30
CA HIS A 183 -1.64 -13.06 4.25
C HIS A 183 -1.37 -11.56 4.05
N ASP A 184 -0.39 -11.06 4.79
CA ASP A 184 0.29 -9.81 4.47
C ASP A 184 1.28 -10.03 3.33
N ARG A 185 1.28 -9.12 2.35
CA ARG A 185 2.19 -9.15 1.21
C ARG A 185 3.39 -8.24 1.45
N TYR A 186 4.59 -8.81 1.43
CA TYR A 186 5.85 -8.10 1.57
C TYR A 186 6.63 -8.18 0.27
N ALA A 187 7.29 -7.10 -0.13
CA ALA A 187 8.12 -7.10 -1.33
C ALA A 187 9.38 -6.25 -1.20
N VAL A 188 10.36 -6.55 -2.05
CA VAL A 188 11.58 -5.76 -2.21
C VAL A 188 11.95 -5.70 -3.70
N LEU A 189 12.51 -4.56 -4.12
CA LEU A 189 12.98 -4.36 -5.49
C LEU A 189 14.50 -4.46 -5.57
N ALA A 190 15.01 -4.87 -6.74
CA ALA A 190 16.44 -4.93 -7.02
C ALA A 190 17.13 -3.55 -6.87
N SER A 191 16.44 -2.46 -7.21
CA SER A 191 16.95 -1.09 -7.06
C SER A 191 17.10 -0.64 -5.60
N GLU A 192 16.48 -1.38 -4.67
CA GLU A 192 16.52 -1.10 -3.24
C GLU A 192 17.52 -2.01 -2.53
N TRP A 193 18.13 -2.97 -3.24
CA TRP A 193 18.90 -4.04 -2.63
C TRP A 193 20.43 -3.78 -2.65
N PRO A 194 21.16 -3.95 -1.53
CA PRO A 194 20.68 -4.34 -0.20
C PRO A 194 19.85 -3.24 0.47
N ALA A 195 18.67 -3.62 0.99
CA ALA A 195 17.72 -2.69 1.58
C ALA A 195 17.96 -2.45 3.07
N ALA A 196 17.64 -1.25 3.56
CA ALA A 196 17.69 -0.96 4.99
C ALA A 196 16.58 -1.70 5.75
N ALA A 197 16.91 -2.17 6.96
CA ALA A 197 15.97 -2.85 7.83
C ALA A 197 14.81 -1.93 8.24
N TYR A 198 13.60 -2.50 8.33
CA TYR A 198 12.38 -1.81 8.77
C TYR A 198 12.01 -0.57 7.94
N LEU A 199 12.44 -0.52 6.68
CA LEU A 199 11.90 0.46 5.74
C LEU A 199 10.39 0.28 5.61
N GLN A 200 9.64 1.25 6.11
CA GLN A 200 8.27 1.44 5.69
C GLN A 200 8.31 2.30 4.43
N ARG A 201 8.11 1.72 3.24
CA ARG A 201 7.69 2.55 2.11
C ARG A 201 6.39 3.21 2.54
N ARG A 202 6.42 4.53 2.70
CA ARG A 202 5.19 5.30 2.68
C ARG A 202 4.57 5.04 1.31
N ARG A 203 3.38 4.43 1.28
CA ARG A 203 2.57 4.43 0.06
C ARG A 203 2.55 5.86 -0.46
N ARG A 204 2.68 6.05 -1.77
CA ARG A 204 2.49 7.39 -2.34
C ARG A 204 1.09 7.85 -1.91
N PRO A 205 0.95 8.91 -1.11
CA PRO A 205 -0.34 9.34 -0.62
C PRO A 205 -1.19 9.79 -1.81
N VAL A 206 -2.48 9.43 -1.80
CA VAL A 206 -3.43 9.87 -2.81
C VAL A 206 -4.16 11.09 -2.27
N VAL A 207 -3.98 12.24 -2.93
CA VAL A 207 -4.59 13.50 -2.51
C VAL A 207 -5.36 14.09 -3.68
N ALA A 208 -6.55 14.61 -3.40
CA ALA A 208 -7.34 15.39 -4.35
C ALA A 208 -8.02 16.55 -3.63
N LEU A 209 -8.10 17.69 -4.31
CA LEU A 209 -8.97 18.79 -3.90
C LEU A 209 -10.31 18.64 -4.60
N VAL A 210 -11.42 18.67 -3.87
CA VAL A 210 -12.77 18.75 -4.46
C VAL A 210 -13.28 20.18 -4.25
N ASN A 211 -13.45 20.90 -5.36
CA ASN A 211 -13.85 22.31 -5.39
C ASN A 211 -15.08 22.53 -6.29
N GLY A 212 -15.69 23.71 -6.21
CA GLY A 212 -16.97 24.04 -6.84
C GLY A 212 -17.90 24.88 -5.97
N LEU A 213 -18.99 25.35 -6.55
CA LEU A 213 -19.96 26.23 -5.88
C LEU A 213 -20.70 25.56 -4.71
N PRO A 214 -21.14 26.31 -3.68
CA PRO A 214 -22.17 25.82 -2.76
C PRO A 214 -23.35 25.24 -3.54
N GLY A 215 -23.81 24.03 -3.17
CA GLY A 215 -24.88 23.34 -3.91
C GLY A 215 -24.46 22.57 -5.16
N SER A 216 -23.18 22.65 -5.60
CA SER A 216 -22.68 21.91 -6.77
C SER A 216 -22.46 20.41 -6.54
N GLY A 217 -22.75 19.88 -5.35
CA GLY A 217 -22.62 18.44 -5.09
C GLY A 217 -21.22 17.97 -4.64
N LYS A 218 -20.27 18.88 -4.43
CA LYS A 218 -18.92 18.59 -3.89
C LYS A 218 -18.87 17.57 -2.77
N THR A 219 -19.61 17.79 -1.69
CA THR A 219 -19.57 16.91 -0.52
C THR A 219 -20.05 15.49 -0.85
N THR A 220 -21.04 15.35 -1.75
CA THR A 220 -21.52 14.04 -2.20
C THR A 220 -20.47 13.34 -3.06
N LEU A 221 -19.92 14.04 -4.07
CA LEU A 221 -18.87 13.52 -4.93
C LEU A 221 -17.61 13.17 -4.14
N GLY A 222 -17.15 14.07 -3.29
CA GLY A 222 -15.91 13.93 -2.53
C GLY A 222 -15.96 12.76 -1.55
N ARG A 223 -17.11 12.47 -0.93
CA ARG A 223 -17.28 11.26 -0.10
C ARG A 223 -17.17 9.99 -0.94
N ALA A 224 -17.93 9.92 -2.03
CA ALA A 224 -17.89 8.76 -2.92
C ALA A 224 -16.49 8.54 -3.49
N LEU A 225 -15.79 9.62 -3.87
CA LEU A 225 -14.43 9.55 -4.39
C LEU A 225 -13.44 9.11 -3.31
N ALA A 226 -13.56 9.59 -2.08
CA ALA A 226 -12.73 9.16 -0.96
C ALA A 226 -12.88 7.65 -0.69
N ASP A 227 -14.12 7.16 -0.69
CA ASP A 227 -14.43 5.73 -0.52
C ASP A 227 -13.81 4.88 -1.65
N GLU A 228 -13.99 5.28 -2.91
CA GLU A 228 -13.40 4.59 -4.07
C GLU A 228 -11.87 4.60 -4.05
N LEU A 229 -11.27 5.71 -3.61
CA LEU A 229 -9.82 5.84 -3.49
C LEU A 229 -9.25 5.09 -2.28
N GLY A 230 -10.08 4.77 -1.28
CA GLY A 230 -9.66 4.17 -0.01
C GLY A 230 -8.88 5.13 0.89
N VAL A 231 -9.23 6.42 0.88
CA VAL A 231 -8.59 7.48 1.67
C VAL A 231 -9.65 8.27 2.45
N PRO A 232 -9.29 8.97 3.55
CA PRO A 232 -10.28 9.75 4.30
C PRO A 232 -10.86 10.92 3.49
N PHE A 233 -12.14 11.19 3.70
CA PHE A 233 -12.79 12.43 3.28
C PHE A 233 -12.58 13.52 4.33
N LEU A 234 -11.99 14.65 3.92
CA LEU A 234 -11.68 15.80 4.75
C LEU A 234 -12.52 16.99 4.28
N GLY A 235 -13.75 17.11 4.78
CA GLY A 235 -14.67 18.19 4.39
C GLY A 235 -14.69 19.33 5.39
N LYS A 236 -14.62 20.59 4.92
CA LYS A 236 -14.68 21.78 5.78
C LYS A 236 -15.96 21.81 6.61
N ASP A 237 -17.11 21.58 5.98
CA ASP A 237 -18.40 21.63 6.67
C ASP A 237 -18.54 20.50 7.68
N LEU A 238 -18.00 19.31 7.40
CA LEU A 238 -17.97 18.19 8.34
C LEU A 238 -17.24 18.57 9.64
N LEU A 239 -16.06 19.19 9.52
CA LEU A 239 -15.28 19.63 10.67
C LEU A 239 -15.97 20.79 11.40
N LYS A 240 -16.48 21.77 10.66
CA LYS A 240 -17.18 22.93 11.23
C LYS A 240 -18.42 22.53 12.03
N GLU A 241 -19.24 21.64 11.47
CA GLU A 241 -20.46 21.13 12.11
C GLU A 241 -20.11 20.32 13.36
N GLY A 242 -19.16 19.38 13.26
CA GLY A 242 -18.73 18.57 14.42
C GLY A 242 -18.14 19.41 15.56
N MET A 243 -17.37 20.47 15.25
CA MET A 243 -16.89 21.39 16.28
C MET A 243 -18.02 22.20 16.91
N ALA A 244 -18.99 22.65 16.12
CA ALA A 244 -20.13 23.40 16.64
C ALA A 244 -20.94 22.56 17.63
N ASP A 245 -21.21 21.30 17.29
CA ASP A 245 -21.91 20.35 18.17
C ASP A 245 -21.12 20.08 19.45
N GLY A 246 -19.80 19.86 19.33
CA GLY A 246 -18.94 19.57 20.47
C GLY A 246 -18.77 20.76 21.43
N LEU A 247 -18.83 21.99 20.92
CA LEU A 247 -18.66 23.21 21.72
C LEU A 247 -19.98 23.85 22.14
N GLY A 248 -21.13 23.37 21.62
CA GLY A 248 -22.43 24.00 21.80
C GLY A 248 -22.53 25.40 21.16
N GLU A 249 -21.64 25.72 20.22
CA GLU A 249 -21.60 27.03 19.55
C GLU A 249 -22.53 27.05 18.34
N HIS A 250 -23.79 27.43 18.58
CA HIS A 250 -24.80 27.59 17.54
C HIS A 250 -25.27 29.04 17.44
N GLY A 251 -25.30 29.60 16.24
CA GLY A 251 -26.14 30.76 15.93
C GLY A 251 -25.53 32.17 15.99
N THR A 252 -24.24 32.36 16.31
CA THR A 252 -23.59 33.68 16.13
C THR A 252 -22.78 33.73 14.82
N ALA A 253 -22.86 34.84 14.09
CA ALA A 253 -22.08 35.03 12.85
C ALA A 253 -20.57 35.00 13.11
N ALA A 254 -20.12 35.61 14.22
CA ALA A 254 -18.72 35.61 14.63
C ALA A 254 -18.21 34.21 15.03
N GLY A 255 -19.02 33.41 15.75
CA GLY A 255 -18.70 32.02 16.07
C GLY A 255 -18.62 31.15 14.81
N SER A 256 -19.61 31.29 13.90
CA SER A 256 -19.62 30.57 12.62
C SER A 256 -18.39 30.84 11.76
N ALA A 257 -17.97 32.12 11.67
CA ALA A 257 -16.78 32.50 10.91
C ALA A 257 -15.50 31.94 11.53
N ARG A 258 -15.37 32.01 12.86
CA ARG A 258 -14.23 31.45 13.60
C ARG A 258 -14.12 29.94 13.42
N LEU A 259 -15.22 29.21 13.63
CA LEU A 259 -15.28 27.76 13.41
C LEU A 259 -14.97 27.40 11.96
N GLY A 260 -15.42 28.21 11.00
CA GLY A 260 -15.09 28.04 9.59
C GLY A 260 -13.59 28.21 9.29
N ALA A 261 -12.94 29.21 9.87
CA ALA A 261 -11.50 29.42 9.72
C ALA A 261 -10.70 28.29 10.39
N THR A 262 -11.07 27.90 11.61
CA THR A 262 -10.46 26.76 12.31
C THR A 262 -10.62 25.46 11.54
N ALA A 263 -11.81 25.19 10.99
CA ALA A 263 -12.06 24.00 10.17
C ALA A 263 -11.13 23.96 8.95
N SER A 264 -10.95 25.11 8.29
CA SER A 264 -10.04 25.24 7.14
C SER A 264 -8.58 24.96 7.51
N GLU A 265 -8.10 25.34 8.70
CA GLU A 265 -6.74 25.00 9.17
C GLU A 265 -6.60 23.52 9.58
N LEU A 266 -7.64 22.94 10.16
CA LEU A 266 -7.66 21.53 10.56
C LEU A 266 -7.59 20.59 9.35
N LEU A 267 -8.15 20.96 8.20
CA LEU A 267 -8.03 20.18 6.96
C LEU A 267 -6.58 19.86 6.63
N TRP A 268 -5.69 20.86 6.68
CA TRP A 268 -4.27 20.69 6.36
C TRP A 268 -3.56 19.83 7.41
N SER A 269 -3.90 20.02 8.68
CA SER A 269 -3.30 19.25 9.78
C SER A 269 -3.69 17.77 9.72
N LEU A 270 -4.96 17.48 9.41
CA LEU A 270 -5.46 16.12 9.22
C LEU A 270 -4.89 15.46 7.96
N LEU A 271 -4.74 16.21 6.87
CA LEU A 271 -4.08 15.72 5.67
C LEU A 271 -2.62 15.35 5.95
N ALA A 272 -1.87 16.22 6.65
CA ALA A 272 -0.49 15.97 7.06
C ALA A 272 -0.34 14.70 7.93
N ALA A 273 -1.34 14.45 8.78
CA ALA A 273 -1.38 13.30 9.67
C ALA A 273 -1.90 12.01 9.00
N SER A 274 -2.29 12.04 7.72
CA SER A 274 -2.85 10.90 6.99
C SER A 274 -1.81 10.28 6.03
N PRO A 275 -1.17 9.14 6.37
CA PRO A 275 -0.15 8.53 5.51
C PRO A 275 -0.67 8.06 4.16
N GLY A 276 -1.97 7.79 4.05
CA GLY A 276 -2.64 7.39 2.81
C GLY A 276 -3.04 8.57 1.91
N GLY A 277 -2.96 9.80 2.40
CA GLY A 277 -3.50 11.00 1.74
C GLY A 277 -4.95 11.27 2.15
N GLY A 278 -5.72 11.94 1.29
CA GLY A 278 -7.10 12.32 1.58
C GLY A 278 -7.75 13.15 0.49
N VAL A 279 -9.08 13.13 0.44
CA VAL A 279 -9.88 14.01 -0.41
C VAL A 279 -10.26 15.24 0.41
N VAL A 280 -9.68 16.40 0.09
CA VAL A 280 -9.95 17.66 0.78
C VAL A 280 -11.05 18.40 0.05
N GLU A 281 -12.15 18.70 0.74
CA GLU A 281 -13.32 19.36 0.16
C GLU A 281 -13.58 20.72 0.80
N SER A 282 -13.64 21.74 -0.04
CA SER A 282 -14.09 23.08 0.35
C SER A 282 -14.56 23.90 -0.85
N VAL A 283 -15.08 25.08 -0.56
CA VAL A 283 -15.30 26.13 -1.57
C VAL A 283 -14.07 27.03 -1.57
N HIS A 284 -13.29 26.98 -2.64
CA HIS A 284 -12.16 27.88 -2.85
C HIS A 284 -12.39 28.70 -4.12
N LEU A 285 -12.07 30.00 -4.05
CA LEU A 285 -12.27 30.94 -5.14
C LEU A 285 -10.93 31.42 -5.70
N PRO A 286 -10.81 31.54 -7.04
CA PRO A 286 -9.66 32.16 -7.66
C PRO A 286 -9.60 33.66 -7.32
N GLY A 287 -8.40 34.22 -7.32
CA GLY A 287 -8.07 35.57 -6.86
C GLY A 287 -8.10 35.75 -5.34
N ARG A 288 -8.37 34.69 -4.57
CA ARG A 288 -8.53 34.76 -3.11
C ARG A 288 -7.77 33.66 -2.38
N ASP A 289 -7.95 32.41 -2.80
CA ASP A 289 -7.57 31.25 -2.00
C ASP A 289 -6.34 30.50 -2.52
N GLU A 290 -5.79 30.85 -3.70
CA GLU A 290 -4.68 30.11 -4.33
C GLU A 290 -3.46 30.02 -3.42
N ALA A 291 -3.02 31.16 -2.87
CA ALA A 291 -1.87 31.22 -1.99
C ALA A 291 -2.12 30.43 -0.69
N TYR A 292 -3.35 30.51 -0.15
CA TYR A 292 -3.76 29.81 1.06
C TYR A 292 -3.75 28.29 0.85
N VAL A 293 -4.39 27.80 -0.21
CA VAL A 293 -4.46 26.37 -0.54
C VAL A 293 -3.09 25.81 -0.86
N ALA A 294 -2.27 26.52 -1.65
CA ALA A 294 -0.92 26.11 -1.95
C ALA A 294 -0.03 26.01 -0.69
N ALA A 295 -0.16 26.97 0.24
CA ALA A 295 0.54 26.91 1.52
C ALA A 295 0.06 25.74 2.39
N GLY A 296 -1.25 25.48 2.41
CA GLY A 296 -1.84 24.34 3.13
C GLY A 296 -1.35 22.98 2.63
N LEU A 297 -1.34 22.77 1.31
CA LEU A 297 -0.81 21.55 0.69
C LEU A 297 0.68 21.34 0.99
N ARG A 298 1.50 22.40 0.88
CA ARG A 298 2.92 22.32 1.23
C ARG A 298 3.15 21.96 2.70
N ARG A 299 2.36 22.55 3.61
CA ARG A 299 2.41 22.23 5.05
C ARG A 299 2.04 20.77 5.32
N ALA A 300 1.14 20.20 4.51
CA ALA A 300 0.79 18.79 4.56
C ALA A 300 1.80 17.87 3.86
N GLY A 301 2.89 18.40 3.30
CA GLY A 301 3.93 17.62 2.64
C GLY A 301 3.63 17.26 1.18
N HIS A 302 2.76 18.02 0.52
CA HIS A 302 2.37 17.82 -0.88
C HIS A 302 2.77 19.00 -1.74
N ASP A 303 3.26 18.72 -2.96
CA ASP A 303 3.46 19.73 -3.98
C ASP A 303 2.10 20.07 -4.62
N PRO A 304 1.64 21.33 -4.59
CA PRO A 304 0.40 21.73 -5.23
C PRO A 304 0.30 21.35 -6.71
N ALA A 305 1.43 21.34 -7.44
CA ALA A 305 1.44 21.00 -8.87
C ALA A 305 1.07 19.54 -9.14
N ASP A 306 1.21 18.66 -8.14
CA ASP A 306 0.91 17.23 -8.28
C ASP A 306 -0.44 16.84 -7.64
N VAL A 307 -1.23 17.81 -7.16
CA VAL A 307 -2.51 17.53 -6.52
C VAL A 307 -3.64 17.89 -7.48
N PRO A 308 -4.41 16.91 -7.97
CA PRO A 308 -5.54 17.21 -8.84
C PRO A 308 -6.64 17.99 -8.12
N GLU A 309 -7.20 18.96 -8.82
CA GLU A 309 -8.42 19.66 -8.45
C GLU A 309 -9.60 19.07 -9.23
N VAL A 310 -10.45 18.34 -8.51
CA VAL A 310 -11.75 17.88 -9.00
C VAL A 310 -12.74 19.05 -8.92
N TRP A 311 -13.06 19.62 -10.06
CA TRP A 311 -14.01 20.73 -10.17
C TRP A 311 -15.43 20.22 -10.39
N CYS A 312 -16.30 20.42 -9.41
CA CYS A 312 -17.74 20.17 -9.56
C CYS A 312 -18.37 21.24 -10.43
N ASP A 313 -18.46 20.93 -11.72
CA ASP A 313 -18.94 21.82 -12.76
C ASP A 313 -20.47 21.79 -12.80
N LEU A 314 -21.07 22.89 -12.35
CA LEU A 314 -22.51 23.09 -12.33
C LEU A 314 -22.82 24.57 -12.55
N PRO A 315 -23.79 24.92 -13.41
CA PRO A 315 -24.21 26.30 -13.59
C PRO A 315 -24.58 26.98 -12.26
N PRO A 316 -24.14 28.24 -12.01
CA PRO A 316 -24.38 28.93 -10.75
C PRO A 316 -25.84 29.00 -10.32
N GLU A 317 -26.76 29.13 -11.28
CA GLU A 317 -28.20 29.24 -11.07
C GLU A 317 -28.76 27.93 -10.49
N VAL A 318 -28.33 26.79 -11.07
CA VAL A 318 -28.72 25.46 -10.60
C VAL A 318 -28.08 25.16 -9.24
N ALA A 319 -26.83 25.57 -9.04
CA ALA A 319 -26.15 25.43 -7.75
C ALA A 319 -26.88 26.22 -6.65
N ARG A 320 -27.30 27.46 -6.95
CA ARG A 320 -28.09 28.32 -6.06
C ARG A 320 -29.44 27.70 -5.71
N GLU A 321 -30.18 27.23 -6.71
CA GLU A 321 -31.48 26.58 -6.48
C GLU A 321 -31.33 25.38 -5.53
N ARG A 322 -30.33 24.51 -5.77
CA ARG A 322 -30.03 23.36 -4.91
C ARG A 322 -29.66 23.76 -3.49
N PHE A 323 -28.84 24.81 -3.36
CA PHE A 323 -28.42 25.34 -2.07
C PHE A 323 -29.61 25.85 -1.25
N GLU A 324 -30.47 26.68 -1.85
CA GLU A 324 -31.67 27.21 -1.19
C GLU A 324 -32.70 26.12 -0.88
N ALA A 325 -32.89 25.15 -1.79
CA ALA A 325 -33.78 24.02 -1.57
C ALA A 325 -33.34 23.15 -0.37
N ARG A 326 -32.03 22.97 -0.16
CA ARG A 326 -31.49 22.25 1.02
C ARG A 326 -31.83 22.97 2.33
N ALA A 327 -31.74 24.30 2.34
CA ALA A 327 -32.11 25.11 3.50
C ALA A 327 -33.61 25.00 3.81
N ARG A 328 -34.48 25.10 2.79
CA ARG A 328 -35.94 24.94 2.95
C ARG A 328 -36.35 23.59 3.52
N ARG A 329 -35.59 22.52 3.23
CA ARG A 329 -35.84 21.15 3.72
C ARG A 329 -35.29 20.88 5.13
N GLY A 330 -34.72 21.88 5.81
CA GLY A 330 -34.15 21.71 7.16
C GLY A 330 -32.90 20.82 7.22
N ARG A 331 -32.23 20.58 6.07
CA ARG A 331 -31.06 19.67 5.97
C ARG A 331 -29.72 20.40 6.11
N ARG A 332 -29.70 21.60 6.70
CA ARG A 332 -28.51 22.44 6.85
C ARG A 332 -28.29 22.71 8.33
N HIS A 333 -27.05 22.52 8.77
CA HIS A 333 -26.69 22.68 10.17
C HIS A 333 -26.84 24.14 10.64
N PRO A 334 -27.36 24.40 11.86
CA PRO A 334 -27.58 25.76 12.38
C PRO A 334 -26.31 26.62 12.43
N VAL A 335 -25.12 26.00 12.54
CA VAL A 335 -23.82 26.71 12.56
C VAL A 335 -23.63 27.59 11.33
N HIS A 336 -24.27 27.29 10.20
CA HIS A 336 -24.07 28.03 8.96
C HIS A 336 -24.92 29.28 8.81
N GLY A 337 -25.63 29.68 9.87
CA GLY A 337 -26.35 30.95 9.96
C GLY A 337 -27.58 31.08 9.05
N PRO A 338 -28.28 32.23 9.11
CA PRO A 338 -29.45 32.50 8.30
C PRO A 338 -29.11 32.54 6.80
N GLN A 339 -30.12 32.30 5.96
CA GLN A 339 -29.96 32.20 4.49
C GLN A 339 -30.54 33.38 3.71
N GLN A 340 -30.99 34.40 4.43
CA GLN A 340 -31.49 35.64 3.85
C GLN A 340 -30.31 36.57 3.53
N GLY A 341 -30.42 37.34 2.44
CA GLY A 341 -29.43 38.38 2.09
C GLY A 341 -28.10 37.88 1.52
N LEU A 342 -28.07 36.70 0.89
CA LEU A 342 -26.86 36.13 0.30
C LEU A 342 -26.60 36.58 -1.15
N ASP A 343 -27.37 37.50 -1.70
CA ASP A 343 -27.27 37.90 -3.13
C ASP A 343 -25.88 38.40 -3.50
N ALA A 344 -25.32 39.34 -2.74
CA ALA A 344 -23.95 39.83 -2.94
C ALA A 344 -22.88 38.73 -2.75
N GLN A 345 -23.18 37.66 -2.00
CA GLN A 345 -22.28 36.52 -1.89
C GLN A 345 -22.40 35.60 -3.12
N TRP A 346 -23.61 35.42 -3.64
CA TRP A 346 -23.86 34.67 -4.87
C TRP A 346 -23.29 35.35 -6.11
N GLU A 347 -23.30 36.68 -6.18
CA GLU A 347 -22.62 37.44 -7.25
C GLU A 347 -21.11 37.18 -7.27
N ARG A 348 -20.49 37.02 -6.09
CA ARG A 348 -19.07 36.66 -6.00
C ARG A 348 -18.81 35.19 -6.30
N TRP A 349 -19.77 34.32 -5.97
CA TRP A 349 -19.64 32.89 -6.25
C TRP A 349 -19.93 32.57 -7.71
N SER A 350 -20.80 33.30 -8.41
CA SER A 350 -21.13 33.00 -9.81
C SER A 350 -19.94 33.14 -10.76
N THR A 351 -18.88 33.86 -10.36
CA THR A 351 -17.62 33.96 -11.09
C THR A 351 -16.58 32.90 -10.69
N ALA A 352 -16.95 31.91 -9.86
CA ALA A 352 -16.00 30.91 -9.41
C ALA A 352 -15.55 30.02 -10.58
N ALA A 353 -14.27 29.67 -10.54
CA ALA A 353 -13.62 28.74 -11.47
C ALA A 353 -12.63 27.87 -10.66
N PRO A 354 -12.05 26.83 -11.27
CA PRO A 354 -10.95 26.08 -10.67
C PRO A 354 -9.79 27.00 -10.24
N LEU A 355 -9.09 26.64 -9.17
CA LEU A 355 -7.86 27.35 -8.74
C LEU A 355 -6.69 27.12 -9.71
N GLY A 356 -6.63 25.94 -10.33
CA GLY A 356 -5.60 25.63 -11.34
C GLY A 356 -4.18 25.52 -10.77
N LEU A 357 -4.03 25.15 -9.50
CA LEU A 357 -2.71 24.92 -8.87
C LEU A 357 -1.99 23.67 -9.40
N GLY A 358 -2.76 22.69 -9.86
CA GLY A 358 -2.33 21.43 -10.46
C GLY A 358 -3.35 20.98 -11.52
N PRO A 359 -3.34 19.71 -11.96
CA PRO A 359 -4.28 19.23 -12.97
C PRO A 359 -5.74 19.41 -12.55
N VAL A 360 -6.56 19.96 -13.44
CA VAL A 360 -7.99 20.15 -13.20
C VAL A 360 -8.78 19.02 -13.85
N LEU A 361 -9.66 18.39 -13.06
CA LEU A 361 -10.56 17.31 -13.48
C LEU A 361 -12.01 17.81 -13.36
N PRO A 362 -12.62 18.35 -14.45
CA PRO A 362 -13.99 18.81 -14.41
C PRO A 362 -14.96 17.61 -14.32
N VAL A 363 -15.98 17.74 -13.48
CA VAL A 363 -17.02 16.73 -13.27
C VAL A 363 -18.37 17.41 -13.33
N ALA A 364 -19.18 17.08 -14.35
CA ALA A 364 -20.55 17.55 -14.45
C ALA A 364 -21.40 16.91 -13.34
N THR A 365 -21.82 17.70 -12.36
CA THR A 365 -22.61 17.23 -11.21
C THR A 365 -24.10 17.56 -11.34
N GLY A 366 -24.54 17.93 -12.56
CA GLY A 366 -25.94 18.16 -12.91
C GLY A 366 -26.79 16.91 -12.75
N GLU A 367 -26.23 15.75 -13.07
CA GLU A 367 -26.89 14.45 -12.97
C GLU A 367 -26.26 13.56 -11.88
N ARG A 368 -26.91 12.44 -11.57
CA ARG A 368 -26.36 11.46 -10.63
C ARG A 368 -25.22 10.71 -11.33
N LEU A 369 -24.01 10.80 -10.75
CA LEU A 369 -22.85 10.05 -11.20
C LEU A 369 -23.07 8.53 -11.04
N THR A 370 -22.67 7.79 -12.07
CA THR A 370 -22.68 6.32 -12.03
C THR A 370 -21.42 5.78 -11.34
N PRO A 371 -21.41 4.52 -10.89
CA PRO A 371 -20.19 3.88 -10.40
C PRO A 371 -19.04 3.90 -11.42
N ALA A 372 -19.35 3.83 -12.72
CA ALA A 372 -18.34 3.89 -13.78
C ALA A 372 -17.69 5.28 -13.90
N ASP A 373 -18.47 6.35 -13.71
CA ASP A 373 -17.94 7.72 -13.68
C ASP A 373 -16.99 7.91 -12.51
N LEU A 374 -17.39 7.41 -11.34
CA LEU A 374 -16.59 7.48 -10.13
C LEU A 374 -15.27 6.71 -10.26
N ALA A 375 -15.31 5.49 -10.79
CA ALA A 375 -14.13 4.67 -11.02
C ALA A 375 -13.16 5.35 -12.00
N ARG A 376 -13.67 5.94 -13.10
CA ARG A 376 -12.84 6.71 -14.05
C ARG A 376 -12.17 7.92 -13.38
N LEU A 377 -12.92 8.67 -12.57
CA LEU A 377 -12.39 9.81 -11.84
C LEU A 377 -11.30 9.38 -10.84
N ALA A 378 -11.53 8.31 -10.08
CA ALA A 378 -10.55 7.77 -9.15
C ALA A 378 -9.26 7.32 -9.84
N LEU A 379 -9.36 6.68 -11.01
CA LEU A 379 -8.21 6.33 -11.84
C LEU A 379 -7.46 7.58 -12.33
N ALA A 380 -8.17 8.61 -12.77
CA ALA A 380 -7.56 9.88 -13.19
C ALA A 380 -6.80 10.56 -12.02
N VAL A 381 -7.39 10.59 -10.83
CA VAL A 381 -6.73 11.11 -9.62
C VAL A 381 -5.44 10.34 -9.30
N ARG A 382 -5.47 9.01 -9.39
CA ARG A 382 -4.28 8.17 -9.15
C ARG A 382 -3.20 8.36 -10.21
N ALA A 383 -3.56 8.68 -11.45
CA ALA A 383 -2.64 8.81 -12.57
C ALA A 383 -1.76 10.07 -12.51
N VAL A 384 -2.19 11.13 -11.81
CA VAL A 384 -1.46 12.42 -11.76
C VAL A 384 -0.05 12.29 -11.17
N ARG A 385 0.18 11.32 -10.29
CA ARG A 385 1.49 11.05 -9.66
C ARG A 385 2.13 9.71 -10.09
N ALA A 386 1.60 9.06 -11.13
CA ALA A 386 2.05 7.73 -11.56
C ALA A 386 3.47 7.75 -12.15
#